data_AF-A0A0C2JN30-F1
#
_entry.id   AF-A0A0C2JN30-F1
#
_cell.length_a   1.000
_cell.length_b   1.000
_cell.length_c   1.000
_cell.angle_alpha   90.00
_cell.angle_beta   90.00
_cell.angle_gamma   90.00
#
_symmetry.space_group_name_H-M   'P 1'
#
loop_
_entity.id
_entity.type
_entity.pdbx_description
1 polymer ?
#
loop_
_entity_poly.entity_id
_entity_poly.type
_entity_poly.pdbx_seq_one_letter_code
_entity_poly.pdbx_strand_id
1 'polypeptide(L)'
;MDLKNESLGILFNDYYQFTMSYSYWKNNNHDYKGVFEIYFRKNPFDRQFTVFAGIGRFISILENFSISDSDIAAVQMLLGPKIDQKYLEYLKNLDLSQVEVVGFEEGAIVFPNEPLIQISGPIGSNSTFYQQSISLKPSC
;
A
#
# COMPACT_ATOMS: atom_id res chain seq x y z
N MET A 1 4.03 15.54 -19.47
CA MET A 1 3.26 15.25 -18.25
C MET A 1 4.25 14.94 -17.16
N ASP A 2 4.52 15.90 -16.30
CA ASP A 2 5.48 15.78 -15.21
C ASP A 2 4.99 14.77 -14.17
N LEU A 3 5.66 13.62 -14.09
CA LEU A 3 5.40 12.54 -13.12
C LEU A 3 5.81 12.91 -11.67
N LYS A 4 6.25 14.14 -11.42
CA LYS A 4 6.81 14.58 -10.13
C LYS A 4 5.77 15.03 -9.10
N ASN A 5 4.49 15.08 -9.46
CA ASN A 5 3.45 15.75 -8.65
C ASN A 5 2.27 14.84 -8.25
N GLU A 6 2.44 13.52 -8.24
CA GLU A 6 1.44 12.59 -7.69
C GLU A 6 1.94 11.98 -6.38
N SER A 7 2.06 12.81 -5.34
CA SER A 7 2.18 12.29 -3.97
C SER A 7 0.85 11.66 -3.58
N LEU A 8 0.73 10.34 -3.77
CA LEU A 8 -0.38 9.56 -3.25
C LEU A 8 -0.27 9.48 -1.73
N GLY A 9 -1.00 10.37 -1.05
CA GLY A 9 -1.05 10.44 0.41
C GLY A 9 -1.77 9.25 1.04
N ILE A 10 -1.67 9.13 2.37
CA ILE A 10 -2.29 8.05 3.15
C ILE A 10 -3.80 7.91 2.93
N LEU A 11 -4.49 9.00 2.55
CA LEU A 11 -5.92 9.01 2.27
C LEU A 11 -6.33 8.23 1.01
N PHE A 12 -5.37 7.82 0.17
CA PHE A 12 -5.60 6.88 -0.92
C PHE A 12 -5.64 5.43 -0.42
N ASN A 13 -6.36 5.22 0.67
CA ASN A 13 -6.59 3.92 1.27
C ASN A 13 -8.08 3.77 1.57
N ASP A 14 -8.55 2.54 1.45
CA ASP A 14 -9.91 2.22 1.84
C ASP A 14 -10.06 2.29 3.36
N TYR A 15 -11.27 2.60 3.82
CA TYR A 15 -11.64 2.61 5.23
C TYR A 15 -11.23 1.32 5.98
N TYR A 16 -11.30 0.18 5.29
CA TYR A 16 -10.90 -1.11 5.83
C TYR A 16 -9.43 -1.13 6.29
N GLN A 17 -8.51 -0.50 5.56
CA GLN A 17 -7.09 -0.51 5.92
C GLN A 17 -6.84 0.23 7.23
N PHE A 18 -7.53 1.34 7.46
CA PHE A 18 -7.43 2.10 8.70
C PHE A 18 -7.99 1.34 9.90
N THR A 19 -9.14 0.67 9.73
CA THR A 19 -9.74 -0.12 10.82
C THR A 19 -8.94 -1.38 11.14
N MET A 20 -8.34 -2.01 10.13
CA MET A 20 -7.47 -3.17 10.31
C MET A 20 -6.15 -2.79 10.98
N SER A 21 -5.48 -1.72 10.53
CA SER A 21 -4.26 -1.22 11.17
C SER A 21 -4.52 -0.82 12.63
N TYR A 22 -5.66 -0.18 12.92
CA TYR A 22 -6.06 0.12 14.29
C TYR A 22 -6.25 -1.14 15.14
N SER A 23 -6.85 -2.20 14.60
CA SER A 23 -6.98 -3.48 15.30
C SER A 23 -5.63 -4.13 15.61
N TYR A 24 -4.68 -4.11 14.66
CA TYR A 24 -3.32 -4.60 14.90
C TYR A 24 -2.59 -3.77 15.95
N TRP A 25 -2.75 -2.45 15.89
CA TRP A 25 -2.18 -1.55 16.88
C TRP A 25 -2.73 -1.81 18.28
N LYS A 26 -4.06 -1.90 18.42
CA LYS A 26 -4.74 -2.14 19.71
C LYS A 26 -4.35 -3.47 20.35
N ASN A 27 -4.09 -4.48 19.54
CA ASN A 27 -3.66 -5.81 19.98
C ASN A 27 -2.13 -5.92 20.17
N ASN A 28 -1.36 -4.84 20.00
CA ASN A 28 0.11 -4.85 20.01
C ASN A 28 0.73 -5.83 18.98
N ASN A 29 0.04 -6.04 17.86
CA ASN A 29 0.46 -6.93 16.79
C ASN A 29 1.01 -6.16 15.57
N HIS A 30 1.04 -4.83 15.60
CA HIS A 30 1.43 -4.01 14.45
C HIS A 30 2.88 -4.26 13.96
N ASP A 31 3.77 -4.71 14.84
CA ASP A 31 5.18 -4.98 14.53
C ASP A 31 5.46 -6.39 13.98
N TYR A 32 4.46 -7.28 13.93
CA TYR A 32 4.66 -8.60 13.33
C TYR A 32 5.03 -8.46 11.87
N LYS A 33 6.05 -9.19 11.43
CA LYS A 33 6.43 -9.22 10.02
C LYS A 33 5.40 -10.01 9.22
N GLY A 34 4.84 -9.36 8.19
CA GLY A 34 3.94 -9.96 7.22
C GLY A 34 4.48 -9.80 5.80
N VAL A 35 4.02 -10.68 4.92
CA VAL A 35 4.34 -10.66 3.49
C VAL A 35 3.02 -10.58 2.72
N PHE A 36 2.94 -9.64 1.79
CA PHE A 36 1.82 -9.48 0.87
C PHE A 36 2.30 -9.72 -0.55
N GLU A 37 1.51 -10.47 -1.32
CA GLU A 37 1.79 -10.80 -2.71
C GLU A 37 0.69 -10.24 -3.61
N ILE A 38 1.09 -9.66 -4.72
CA ILE A 38 0.19 -9.10 -5.73
C ILE A 38 0.29 -9.98 -6.95
N TYR A 39 -0.85 -10.54 -7.36
CA TYR A 39 -0.94 -11.35 -8.56
C TYR A 39 -2.30 -11.17 -9.22
N PHE A 40 -2.44 -11.68 -10.45
CA PHE A 40 -3.70 -11.73 -11.16
C PHE A 40 -4.08 -13.18 -11.46
N ARG A 41 -5.39 -13.45 -11.53
CA ARG A 41 -5.90 -14.83 -11.67
C ARG A 41 -6.21 -15.22 -13.11
N LYS A 42 -6.41 -14.25 -13.99
CA LYS A 42 -6.76 -14.45 -15.39
C LYS A 42 -6.05 -13.40 -16.24
N ASN A 43 -5.56 -13.82 -17.40
CA ASN A 43 -5.00 -12.87 -18.35
C ASN A 43 -6.07 -11.84 -18.75
N PRO A 44 -5.71 -10.55 -18.79
CA PRO A 44 -6.60 -9.52 -19.30
C PRO A 44 -6.88 -9.78 -20.79
N PHE A 45 -8.08 -9.41 -21.24
CA PHE A 45 -8.51 -9.52 -22.64
C PHE A 45 -8.48 -10.94 -23.24
N ASP A 46 -8.53 -11.99 -22.40
CA ASP A 46 -8.46 -13.40 -22.80
C ASP A 46 -7.24 -13.74 -23.70
N ARG A 47 -6.12 -13.02 -23.52
CA ARG A 47 -4.88 -13.26 -24.25
C ARG A 47 -4.01 -14.34 -23.60
N GLN A 48 -2.97 -14.78 -24.32
CA GLN A 48 -2.05 -15.82 -23.87
C GLN A 48 -0.94 -15.31 -22.93
N PHE A 49 -0.62 -14.01 -22.95
CA PHE A 49 0.44 -13.42 -22.15
C PHE A 49 0.08 -12.01 -21.67
N THR A 50 0.71 -11.59 -20.57
CA THR A 50 0.59 -10.25 -19.99
C THR A 50 1.97 -9.63 -19.84
N VAL A 51 2.09 -8.34 -20.10
CA VAL A 51 3.33 -7.59 -19.88
C VAL A 51 3.19 -6.80 -18.58
N PHE A 52 4.16 -6.94 -17.68
CA PHE A 52 4.19 -6.23 -16.40
C PHE A 52 4.68 -4.79 -16.58
N ALA A 53 3.99 -3.83 -15.93
CA ALA A 53 4.36 -2.42 -15.92
C ALA A 53 3.80 -1.73 -14.67
N GLY A 54 4.45 -0.66 -14.21
CA GLY A 54 3.96 0.20 -13.12
C GLY A 54 4.74 0.11 -11.80
N ILE A 55 5.76 -0.76 -11.70
CA ILE A 55 6.57 -0.88 -10.47
C ILE A 55 7.41 0.37 -10.22
N GLY A 56 7.88 1.07 -11.27
CA GLY A 56 8.65 2.30 -11.09
C GLY A 56 7.82 3.40 -10.42
N ARG A 57 6.53 3.51 -10.80
CA ARG A 57 5.58 4.41 -10.17
C ARG A 57 5.29 4.01 -8.72
N PHE A 58 5.14 2.71 -8.45
CA PHE A 58 4.94 2.20 -7.10
C PHE A 58 6.08 2.59 -6.15
N ILE A 59 7.32 2.35 -6.56
CA ILE A 59 8.52 2.68 -5.78
C ILE A 59 8.58 4.19 -5.53
N SER A 60 8.32 5.00 -6.57
CA SER A 60 8.32 6.47 -6.45
C SER A 60 7.29 6.97 -5.42
N ILE A 61 6.14 6.32 -5.30
CA ILE A 61 5.12 6.66 -4.30
C ILE A 61 5.60 6.32 -2.89
N LEU A 62 6.21 5.14 -2.71
CA LEU A 62 6.74 4.72 -1.41
C LEU A 62 7.88 5.62 -0.93
N GLU A 63 8.78 6.02 -1.82
CA GLU A 63 9.92 6.89 -1.51
C GLU A 63 9.48 8.31 -1.08
N ASN A 64 8.39 8.81 -1.67
CA ASN A 64 7.86 10.14 -1.37
C ASN A 64 6.69 10.11 -0.38
N PHE A 65 6.45 8.95 0.26
CA PHE A 65 5.35 8.80 1.18
C PHE A 65 5.58 9.64 2.43
N SER A 66 4.63 10.53 2.71
CA SER A 66 4.63 11.34 3.92
C SER A 66 3.19 11.57 4.39
N ILE A 67 3.03 11.76 5.68
CA ILE A 67 1.74 11.96 6.32
C ILE A 67 1.72 13.38 6.88
N SER A 68 0.82 14.20 6.35
CA SER A 68 0.62 15.56 6.81
C SER A 68 -0.32 15.62 8.02
N ASP A 69 -0.29 16.72 8.76
CA ASP A 69 -1.24 16.96 9.86
C ASP A 69 -2.70 17.02 9.36
N SER A 70 -2.91 17.51 8.12
CA SER A 70 -4.22 17.48 7.47
C SER A 70 -4.71 16.06 7.19
N ASP A 71 -3.81 15.15 6.83
CA ASP A 71 -4.17 13.74 6.61
C ASP A 71 -4.61 13.08 7.91
N ILE A 72 -3.88 13.34 9.01
CA ILE A 72 -4.25 12.82 10.34
C ILE A 72 -5.62 13.34 10.78
N ALA A 73 -5.90 14.63 10.56
CA ALA A 73 -7.21 15.21 10.88
C ALA A 73 -8.33 14.55 10.05
N ALA A 74 -8.09 14.27 8.78
CA ALA A 74 -9.03 13.57 7.90
C ALA A 74 -9.25 12.11 8.36
N VAL A 75 -8.19 11.38 8.73
CA VAL A 75 -8.28 10.02 9.28
C VAL A 75 -9.05 10.01 10.60
N GLN A 76 -8.83 10.98 11.49
CA GLN A 76 -9.58 11.12 12.74
C GLN A 76 -11.07 11.35 12.49
N MET A 77 -11.41 12.19 11.51
CA MET A 77 -12.80 12.42 11.12
C MET A 77 -13.44 11.15 10.53
N LEU A 78 -12.70 10.39 9.73
CA LEU A 78 -13.13 9.14 9.11
C LEU A 78 -13.38 8.02 10.14
N LEU A 79 -12.47 7.82 11.09
CA LEU A 79 -12.56 6.77 12.12
C LEU A 79 -13.49 7.16 13.28
N GLY A 80 -13.76 8.46 13.43
CA GLY A 80 -14.66 9.01 14.42
C GLY A 80 -13.98 9.40 15.74
N PRO A 81 -14.72 10.10 16.63
CA PRO A 81 -14.15 10.78 17.79
C PRO A 81 -13.66 9.83 18.91
N LYS A 82 -13.93 8.53 18.81
CA LYS A 82 -13.57 7.53 19.82
C LYS A 82 -12.21 6.88 19.59
N ILE A 83 -11.50 7.25 18.51
CA ILE A 83 -10.19 6.68 18.20
C ILE A 83 -9.14 7.13 19.23
N ASP A 84 -8.23 6.23 19.60
CA ASP A 84 -7.14 6.57 20.52
C ASP A 84 -6.18 7.58 19.88
N GLN A 85 -5.90 8.69 20.56
CA GLN A 85 -4.93 9.69 20.06
C GLN A 85 -3.54 9.10 19.83
N LYS A 86 -3.13 8.13 20.65
CA LYS A 86 -1.85 7.41 20.49
C LYS A 86 -1.76 6.62 19.19
N TYR A 87 -2.89 6.16 18.64
CA TYR A 87 -2.89 5.53 17.32
C TYR A 87 -2.66 6.55 16.22
N LEU A 88 -3.22 7.76 16.33
CA LEU A 88 -2.96 8.85 15.40
C LEU A 88 -1.49 9.30 15.45
N GLU A 89 -0.88 9.33 16.64
CA GLU A 89 0.56 9.57 16.81
C GLU A 89 1.41 8.45 16.18
N TYR A 90 0.98 7.19 16.32
CA TYR A 90 1.62 6.07 15.64
C TYR A 90 1.55 6.22 14.11
N LEU A 91 0.38 6.56 13.55
CA LEU A 91 0.23 6.80 12.12
C LEU A 91 1.11 7.96 11.65
N LYS A 92 1.22 9.05 12.41
CA LYS A 92 2.06 10.20 12.05
C LYS A 92 3.55 9.86 11.99
N ASN A 93 4.01 8.94 12.84
CA ASN A 93 5.41 8.52 12.95
C ASN A 93 5.67 7.17 12.26
N LEU A 94 4.86 6.81 11.27
CA LEU A 94 4.94 5.52 10.62
C LEU A 94 6.24 5.42 9.82
N ASP A 95 7.07 4.42 10.17
CA ASP A 95 8.37 4.19 9.56
C ASP A 95 8.28 3.10 8.49
N LEU A 96 8.77 3.42 7.29
CA LEU A 96 8.82 2.51 6.14
C LEU A 96 10.20 1.90 5.91
N SER A 97 11.18 2.20 6.76
CA SER A 97 12.55 1.68 6.62
C SER A 97 12.63 0.15 6.62
N GLN A 98 11.66 -0.53 7.22
CA GLN A 98 11.58 -1.98 7.31
C GLN A 98 10.73 -2.62 6.20
N VAL A 99 10.21 -1.83 5.27
CA VAL A 99 9.42 -2.31 4.14
C VAL A 99 10.36 -2.66 2.98
N GLU A 100 10.32 -3.91 2.53
CA GLU A 100 11.05 -4.35 1.35
C GLU A 100 10.06 -4.68 0.23
N VAL A 101 10.41 -4.29 -0.99
CA VAL A 101 9.61 -4.55 -2.20
C VAL A 101 10.46 -5.34 -3.18
N VAL A 102 9.95 -6.49 -3.59
CA VAL A 102 10.56 -7.34 -4.62
C VAL A 102 9.53 -7.55 -5.72
N GLY A 103 9.93 -7.46 -6.98
CA GLY A 103 9.00 -7.70 -8.09
C GLY A 103 9.71 -7.84 -9.43
N PHE A 104 8.92 -8.13 -10.46
CA PHE A 104 9.42 -8.22 -11.84
C PHE A 104 9.85 -6.85 -12.37
N GLU A 105 10.77 -6.85 -13.35
CA GLU A 105 11.12 -5.65 -14.10
C GLU A 105 10.00 -5.25 -15.07
N GLU A 106 9.85 -3.95 -15.33
CA GLU A 106 8.90 -3.48 -16.34
C GLU A 106 9.25 -4.04 -17.72
N GLY A 107 8.22 -4.49 -18.45
CA GLY A 107 8.38 -5.15 -19.74
C GLY A 107 8.51 -6.68 -19.65
N ALA A 108 8.61 -7.26 -18.45
CA ALA A 108 8.63 -8.71 -18.27
C ALA A 108 7.29 -9.36 -18.70
N ILE A 109 7.38 -10.55 -19.28
CA ILE A 109 6.21 -11.40 -19.56
C ILE A 109 5.86 -12.14 -18.28
N VAL A 110 4.60 -12.02 -17.84
CA VAL A 110 4.11 -12.61 -16.59
C VAL A 110 2.83 -13.41 -16.81
N PHE A 111 2.62 -14.41 -15.95
CA PHE A 111 1.49 -15.34 -16.06
C PHE A 111 0.54 -15.25 -14.86
N PRO A 112 -0.71 -15.73 -15.02
CA PRO A 112 -1.66 -15.76 -13.92
C PRO A 112 -1.21 -16.66 -12.77
N ASN A 113 -1.56 -16.28 -11.54
CA ASN A 113 -1.27 -16.99 -10.30
C ASN A 113 0.22 -17.06 -9.92
N GLU A 114 1.02 -16.14 -10.44
CA GLU A 114 2.41 -15.93 -10.03
C GLU A 114 2.55 -14.59 -9.28
N PRO A 115 3.33 -14.53 -8.18
CA PRO A 115 3.51 -13.30 -7.42
C PRO A 115 4.31 -12.29 -8.24
N LEU A 116 3.68 -11.18 -8.63
CA LEU A 116 4.31 -10.12 -9.43
C LEU A 116 5.13 -9.15 -8.59
N ILE A 117 4.58 -8.79 -7.45
CA ILE A 117 5.19 -7.90 -6.47
C ILE A 117 4.95 -8.52 -5.09
N GLN A 118 6.00 -8.59 -4.30
CA GLN A 118 6.02 -9.01 -2.93
C GLN A 118 6.44 -7.82 -2.06
N ILE A 119 5.66 -7.56 -1.01
CA ILE A 119 5.92 -6.50 -0.04
C ILE A 119 6.07 -7.17 1.33
N SER A 120 7.24 -7.04 1.95
CA SER A 120 7.54 -7.57 3.28
C SER A 120 7.80 -6.44 4.27
N GLY A 121 7.46 -6.64 5.55
CA GLY A 121 7.58 -5.59 6.58
C GLY A 121 6.57 -5.75 7.72
N PRO A 122 6.51 -4.81 8.67
CA PRO A 122 5.54 -4.82 9.77
C PRO A 122 4.09 -4.77 9.24
N ILE A 123 3.19 -5.59 9.77
CA ILE A 123 1.79 -5.65 9.28
C ILE A 123 1.04 -4.34 9.49
N GLY A 124 1.40 -3.55 10.51
CA GLY A 124 0.77 -2.27 10.79
C GLY A 124 1.06 -1.22 9.72
N SER A 125 2.29 -1.18 9.19
CA SER A 125 2.65 -0.32 8.06
C SER A 125 2.21 -0.94 6.74
N ASN A 126 2.53 -2.22 6.49
CA ASN A 126 2.25 -2.90 5.22
C ASN A 126 0.75 -2.92 4.84
N SER A 127 -0.14 -3.11 5.81
CA SER A 127 -1.58 -3.08 5.55
C SER A 127 -2.03 -1.75 4.94
N THR A 128 -1.43 -0.64 5.35
CA THR A 128 -1.74 0.70 4.84
C THR A 128 -1.24 0.94 3.41
N PHE A 129 -0.40 0.07 2.84
CA PHE A 129 0.10 0.24 1.45
C PHE A 129 -0.43 -0.80 0.47
N TYR A 130 -1.06 -1.87 0.97
CA TYR A 130 -1.62 -2.91 0.14
C TYR A 130 -2.58 -2.36 -0.93
N GLN A 131 -3.41 -1.37 -0.58
CA GLN A 131 -4.35 -0.77 -1.54
C GLN A 131 -3.65 0.07 -2.62
N GLN A 132 -2.62 0.82 -2.27
CA GLN A 132 -1.90 1.68 -3.22
C GLN A 132 -1.22 0.86 -4.31
N SER A 133 -0.77 -0.35 -3.96
CA SER A 133 -0.18 -1.30 -4.90
C SER A 133 -1.20 -1.89 -5.90
N ILE A 134 -2.46 -2.08 -5.49
CA ILE A 134 -3.54 -2.62 -6.33
C ILE A 134 -4.04 -1.59 -7.35
N SER A 135 -4.12 -0.31 -6.97
CA SER A 135 -4.65 0.74 -7.85
C SER A 135 -3.75 1.07 -9.05
N LEU A 136 -2.52 0.53 -9.09
CA LEU A 136 -1.66 0.60 -10.26
C LEU A 136 -2.09 -0.37 -11.38
N LYS A 137 -3.11 -1.20 -11.15
CA LYS A 137 -3.79 -1.89 -12.26
C LYS A 137 -4.47 -0.85 -13.14
N PRO A 138 -4.10 -0.74 -14.43
CA PRO A 138 -4.90 0.03 -15.36
C PRO A 138 -6.30 -0.59 -15.44
N SER A 139 -7.31 0.26 -15.31
CA SER A 139 -8.69 -0.07 -15.65
C SER A 139 -8.73 -0.53 -17.10
N CYS A 140 -8.88 -1.84 -17.29
CA CYS A 140 -9.04 -2.50 -18.57
C CYS A 140 -10.18 -3.50 -18.42
#